data_AF-A0A9X3NC64-F1
#
_entry.id   AF-A0A9X3NC64-F1
#
_cell.length_a   1.000
_cell.length_b   1.000
_cell.length_c   1.000
_cell.angle_alpha   90.00
_cell.angle_beta   90.00
_cell.angle_gamma   90.00
#
_symmetry.space_group_name_H-M   'P 1'
#
loop_
_entity.id
_entity.type
_entity.pdbx_description
1 polymer ?
#
loop_
_entity_poly.entity_id
_entity_poly.type
_entity_poly.pdbx_seq_one_letter_code
_entity_poly.pdbx_strand_id
1 'polypeptide(L)'
;MRPAQNSKPATYRCPFCEEHLPSMMEHVLIAPEGDTRRRRHAHTECALAERRAGRLPYRDEWLATQPERRGRLARLLGGRRAR
;
A
#
# COMPACT_ATOMS: atom_id res chain seq x y z
N MET A 1 -4.72 3.05 -4.71
CA MET A 1 -3.60 3.11 -5.68
C MET A 1 -3.32 4.56 -6.03
N ARG A 2 -2.05 4.96 -6.19
CA ARG A 2 -1.67 6.32 -6.62
C ARG A 2 -0.62 6.23 -7.73
N PRO A 3 -0.74 7.01 -8.83
CA PRO A 3 0.30 7.07 -9.86
C PRO A 3 1.56 7.72 -9.28
N ALA A 4 2.72 7.25 -9.72
CA ALA A 4 4.03 7.71 -9.29
C ALA A 4 5.00 7.76 -10.48
N GLN A 5 5.78 8.84 -10.53
CA GLN A 5 6.87 9.04 -11.48
C GLN A 5 8.01 9.66 -10.67
N ASN A 6 9.20 9.08 -10.72
CA ASN A 6 10.33 9.56 -9.93
C ASN A 6 11.48 9.94 -10.85
N SER A 7 11.99 11.15 -10.66
CA SER A 7 13.04 11.77 -11.46
C SER A 7 14.42 11.14 -11.24
N LYS A 8 14.59 10.35 -10.17
CA LYS A 8 15.84 9.63 -9.89
C LYS A 8 15.86 8.29 -10.65
N PRO A 9 16.93 7.99 -11.41
CA PRO A 9 17.11 6.68 -12.01
C PRO A 9 17.28 5.65 -10.88
N ALA A 10 16.27 4.79 -10.74
CA ALA A 10 16.27 3.65 -9.85
C ALA A 10 15.54 2.52 -10.56
N THR A 11 15.91 1.29 -10.27
CA THR A 11 15.21 0.11 -10.79
C THR A 11 14.60 -0.60 -9.59
N TYR A 12 13.28 -0.66 -9.56
CA TYR A 12 12.53 -1.39 -8.55
C TYR A 12 12.15 -2.77 -9.08
N ARG A 13 11.78 -3.69 -8.19
CA ARG A 13 11.17 -4.97 -8.58
C ARG A 13 9.67 -4.92 -8.35
N CYS A 14 8.91 -5.26 -9.38
CA CYS A 14 7.47 -5.38 -9.28
C CYS A 14 7.11 -6.58 -8.38
N PRO A 15 6.26 -6.42 -7.36
CA PRO A 15 5.90 -7.51 -6.46
C PRO A 15 4.94 -8.55 -7.07
N PHE A 16 4.44 -8.34 -8.30
CA PHE A 16 3.48 -9.23 -8.95
C PHE A 16 4.11 -10.09 -10.05
N CYS A 17 4.97 -9.50 -10.87
CA CYS A 17 5.66 -10.19 -11.97
C CYS A 17 7.15 -10.39 -11.73
N GLU A 18 7.69 -9.88 -10.60
CA GLU A 18 9.11 -9.95 -10.21
C GLU A 18 10.12 -9.28 -11.17
N GLU A 19 9.63 -8.76 -12.30
CA GLU A 19 10.40 -8.02 -13.28
C GLU A 19 10.86 -6.63 -12.80
N HIS A 20 11.89 -6.14 -13.49
CA HIS A 20 12.50 -4.85 -13.21
C HIS A 20 11.66 -3.71 -13.78
N LEU A 21 11.35 -2.74 -12.91
CA LEU A 21 10.63 -1.53 -13.21
C LEU A 21 11.56 -0.32 -13.08
N PRO A 22 11.92 0.33 -14.20
CA PRO A 22 12.56 1.63 -14.19
C PRO A 22 11.66 2.68 -13.53
N SER A 23 12.21 3.39 -12.57
CA SER A 23 11.57 4.47 -11.79
C SER A 23 11.08 5.65 -12.64
N MET A 24 11.64 5.81 -13.85
CA MET A 24 11.22 6.83 -14.81
C MET A 24 10.00 6.43 -15.65
N MET A 25 9.63 5.14 -15.68
CA MET A 25 8.40 4.72 -16.35
C MET A 25 7.20 4.99 -15.45
N GLU A 26 6.03 5.17 -16.06
CA GLU A 26 4.78 5.29 -15.31
C GLU A 26 4.55 4.02 -14.48
N HIS A 27 4.38 4.20 -13.17
CA HIS A 27 4.14 3.09 -12.27
C HIS A 27 3.25 3.50 -11.11
N VAL A 28 2.83 2.52 -10.31
CA VAL A 28 1.94 2.76 -9.19
C VAL A 28 2.57 2.34 -7.87
N LEU A 29 2.26 3.12 -6.83
CA LEU A 29 2.60 2.79 -5.46
C LEU A 29 1.46 1.97 -4.85
N ILE A 30 1.81 0.78 -4.37
CA ILE A 30 0.94 -0.09 -3.58
C ILE A 30 1.38 -0.07 -2.12
N ALA A 31 0.42 -0.03 -1.21
CA ALA A 31 0.67 -0.13 0.23
C ALA A 31 0.09 -1.47 0.72
N PRO A 32 0.89 -2.54 0.78
CA PRO A 32 0.43 -3.81 1.31
C PRO A 32 -0.07 -3.61 2.75
N GLU A 33 -1.22 -4.21 3.08
CA GLU A 33 -1.84 -4.11 4.42
C GLU A 33 -2.10 -2.67 4.90
N GLY A 34 -2.24 -1.73 3.96
CA GLY A 34 -2.46 -0.31 4.28
C GLY A 34 -1.26 0.39 4.92
N ASP A 35 -0.11 -0.28 5.06
CA ASP A 35 1.10 0.34 5.62
C ASP A 35 1.83 1.17 4.56
N THR A 36 1.64 2.48 4.66
CA THR A 36 2.33 3.46 3.80
C THR A 36 3.84 3.54 4.03
N ARG A 37 4.39 2.94 5.08
CA ARG A 37 5.85 2.83 5.28
C ARG A 37 6.46 1.72 4.44
N ARG A 38 5.69 0.68 4.10
CA ARG A 38 6.13 -0.47 3.31
C ARG A 38 5.62 -0.42 1.87
N ARG A 39 5.56 0.79 1.30
CA ARG A 39 5.13 1.00 -0.08
C ARG A 39 6.02 0.23 -1.04
N ARG A 40 5.41 -0.44 -2.02
CA ARG A 40 6.09 -1.13 -3.11
C ARG A 40 5.73 -0.47 -4.44
N HIS A 41 6.68 -0.48 -5.36
CA HIS A 41 6.50 0.01 -6.72
C HIS A 41 6.05 -1.16 -7.59
N ALA A 42 4.95 -1.00 -8.31
CA ALA A 42 4.43 -2.01 -9.22
C ALA A 42 4.12 -1.37 -10.58
N HIS A 43 4.24 -2.16 -11.65
CA HIS A 43 3.77 -1.75 -12.97
C HIS A 43 2.27 -1.40 -12.92
N THR A 44 1.87 -0.37 -13.66
CA THR A 44 0.46 0.01 -13.80
C THR A 44 -0.36 -1.17 -14.31
N GLU A 45 0.14 -1.90 -15.31
CA GLU A 45 -0.54 -3.07 -15.90
C GLU A 45 -0.74 -4.21 -14.89
N CYS A 46 0.32 -4.59 -14.16
CA CYS A 46 0.22 -5.63 -13.14
C CYS A 46 -0.78 -5.24 -12.04
N ALA A 47 -0.75 -3.98 -11.60
CA ALA A 47 -1.65 -3.52 -10.57
C ALA A 47 -3.11 -3.43 -11.05
N LEU A 48 -3.34 -3.13 -12.33
CA LEU A 48 -4.66 -3.19 -12.96
C LEU A 48 -5.16 -4.63 -13.10
N ALA A 49 -4.28 -5.58 -13.44
CA ALA A 49 -4.62 -7.00 -13.51
C ALA A 49 -5.06 -7.53 -12.13
N GLU A 50 -4.31 -7.22 -11.08
CA GLU A 50 -4.65 -7.56 -9.69
C GLU A 50 -5.94 -6.90 -9.21
N ARG A 51 -6.18 -5.65 -9.64
CA ARG A 51 -7.44 -4.96 -9.38
C ARG A 51 -8.61 -5.66 -10.06
N ARG A 52 -8.46 -6.07 -11.32
CA ARG A 52 -9.49 -6.81 -12.06
C ARG A 52 -9.75 -8.19 -11.44
N ALA A 53 -8.72 -8.78 -10.83
CA ALA A 53 -8.84 -10.02 -10.06
C ALA A 53 -9.43 -9.82 -8.64
N GLY A 54 -9.76 -8.58 -8.24
CA GLY A 54 -10.35 -8.28 -6.94
C GLY A 54 -9.38 -8.35 -5.75
N ARG A 55 -8.06 -8.49 -6.00
CA ARG A 55 -7.03 -8.65 -4.95
C ARG A 55 -6.45 -7.33 -4.46
N LEU A 56 -6.74 -6.22 -5.15
CA LEU A 56 -6.18 -4.90 -4.87
C LEU A 56 -7.26 -3.83 -4.64
N PRO A 57 -7.99 -3.87 -3.52
CA PRO A 57 -9.00 -2.86 -3.18
C PRO A 57 -8.35 -1.47 -3.01
N TYR A 58 -9.14 -0.41 -3.23
CA TYR A 58 -8.73 0.93 -2.81
C TYR A 58 -8.59 1.00 -1.30
N ARG A 59 -7.89 2.03 -0.81
CA ARG A 59 -7.65 2.21 0.61
C ARG A 59 -8.96 2.23 1.40
N ASP A 60 -9.99 2.88 0.89
CA ASP A 60 -11.27 3.02 1.59
C ASP A 60 -12.05 1.70 1.61
N GLU A 61 -12.04 0.94 0.50
CA GLU A 61 -12.61 -0.41 0.43
C GLU A 61 -11.86 -1.36 1.38
N TRP A 62 -10.53 -1.30 1.40
CA TRP A 62 -9.71 -2.09 2.31
C TRP A 62 -10.03 -1.75 3.77
N LEU A 63 -10.14 -0.45 4.12
CA LEU A 63 -10.53 -0.03 5.47
C LEU A 63 -11.92 -0.54 5.86
N ALA A 64 -12.87 -0.62 4.93
CA ALA A 64 -14.19 -1.20 5.18
C ALA A 64 -14.15 -2.71 5.41
N THR A 65 -13.21 -3.43 4.77
CA THR A 65 -13.01 -4.88 5.03
C THR A 65 -12.25 -5.18 6.32
N GLN A 66 -11.53 -4.19 6.86
CA GLN A 66 -10.78 -4.40 8.09
C GLN A 66 -11.74 -4.49 9.28
N PRO A 67 -11.62 -5.52 10.14
CA PRO A 67 -12.40 -5.57 11.36
C PRO A 67 -12.09 -4.31 12.16
N GLU A 68 -13.13 -3.54 12.52
CA GLU A 68 -12.98 -2.33 13.31
C GLU A 68 -12.12 -2.67 14.52
N ARG A 69 -10.86 -2.20 14.54
CA ARG A 69 -9.90 -2.58 15.58
C ARG A 69 -10.45 -2.07 16.91
N ARG A 70 -11.14 -2.98 17.60
CA ARG A 70 -11.44 -3.05 19.02
C ARG A 70 -11.22 -1.74 19.78
N GLY A 71 -12.34 -1.05 19.99
CA GLY A 71 -12.74 -0.57 21.30
C GLY A 71 -12.22 0.82 21.69
N ARG A 72 -13.16 1.76 21.82
CA ARG A 72 -13.01 3.03 22.54
C ARG A 72 -12.41 2.86 23.96
N LEU A 73 -12.39 1.64 24.51
CA LEU A 73 -11.80 1.25 25.78
C LEU A 73 -10.26 1.17 25.80
N ALA A 74 -9.58 0.96 24.65
CA ALA A 74 -8.11 1.00 24.60
C ALA A 74 -7.56 2.41 24.89
N ARG A 75 -8.36 3.45 24.63
CA ARG A 75 -8.03 4.86 24.94
C ARG A 75 -8.16 5.17 26.44
N LEU A 76 -8.96 4.40 27.19
CA LEU A 76 -9.13 4.58 28.64
C LEU A 76 -8.10 3.81 29.47
N LEU A 77 -7.52 2.72 28.93
CA LEU A 77 -6.55 1.88 29.64
C LEU A 77 -5.07 2.24 29.36
N GLY A 78 -4.78 3.20 28.47
CA GLY A 78 -3.43 3.74 28.23
C GLY A 78 -2.92 4.69 29.33
N GLY A 79 -3.31 4.41 30.58
CA GLY A 79 -3.02 5.23 31.74
C GLY A 79 -1.53 5.32 32.08
N ARG A 80 -1.10 6.56 32.38
CA ARG A 80 0.03 6.95 33.23
C ARG A 80 1.43 6.52 32.75
N ARG A 81 2.07 7.37 31.93
CA ARG A 81 3.53 7.51 31.99
C ARG A 81 3.88 8.44 33.16
N ALA A 82 4.48 7.85 34.19
CA ALA A 82 5.09 8.57 35.30
C ALA A 82 6.24 9.46 34.80
N ARG A 83 6.41 10.56 35.52
CA ARG A 83 7.27 11.72 35.25
C ARG A 83 8.73 11.42 35.50
#